data_AF-A0A0F7D516-F1
#
_entry.id   AF-A0A0F7D516-F1
#
_cell.length_a   1.000
_cell.length_b   1.000
_cell.length_c   1.000
_cell.angle_alpha   90.00
_cell.angle_beta   90.00
_cell.angle_gamma   90.00
#
_symmetry.space_group_name_H-M   'P 1'
#
loop_
_entity.id
_entity.type
_entity.pdbx_description
1 polymer ?
#
loop_
_entity_poly.entity_id
_entity_poly.type
_entity_poly.pdbx_seq_one_letter_code
_entity_poly.pdbx_strand_id
1 'polypeptide(L)'
;MQSLENSAIRLILFNQYKIMDLMTKSTEDFYCYYQDIIVNGIEKKYPVLLETIEFGGAGVPVNVSEDVELILEIFCEVQNSIVKLDADIQKDIRDNYHVYFDGFNANDELEQPYYTYNDFVHKYEEVKLPEAGDGKSGLTLHHYNQMMNCYVKYRSDEILDEEKIRNICIRKGEEAGVSEAILVDFTDSGSSQPLQLIKEDKSYHLEPKQADTE
;
A
#
# COMPACT_ATOMS: atom_id res chain seq x y z
N MET A 1 10.98 -12.22 18.07
CA MET A 1 12.18 -12.31 18.94
C MET A 1 12.33 -13.63 19.71
N GLN A 2 11.26 -14.30 20.15
CA GLN A 2 11.34 -15.60 20.87
C GLN A 2 11.98 -16.78 20.09
N SER A 3 12.21 -16.66 18.77
CA SER A 3 12.71 -17.77 17.96
C SER A 3 14.18 -18.11 18.21
N LEU A 4 15.04 -17.13 18.53
CA LEU A 4 16.49 -17.35 18.71
C LEU A 4 16.88 -17.81 20.13
N GLU A 5 15.95 -17.79 21.07
CA GLU A 5 16.11 -18.47 22.36
C GLU A 5 16.11 -19.99 22.20
N ASN A 6 15.51 -20.50 21.12
CA ASN A 6 15.52 -21.92 20.78
C ASN A 6 16.88 -22.34 20.22
N SER A 7 17.60 -23.18 20.96
CA SER A 7 18.91 -23.70 20.57
C SER A 7 18.92 -24.46 19.24
N ALA A 8 17.79 -25.06 18.81
CA ALA A 8 17.70 -25.70 17.50
C ALA A 8 17.71 -24.67 16.36
N ILE A 9 17.02 -23.54 16.53
CA ILE A 9 16.99 -22.45 15.54
C ILE A 9 18.37 -21.80 15.43
N ARG A 10 19.06 -21.60 16.57
CA ARG A 10 20.46 -21.15 16.58
C ARG A 10 21.39 -22.10 15.85
N LEU A 11 21.25 -23.40 16.04
CA LEU A 11 22.05 -24.40 15.33
C LEU A 11 21.81 -24.37 13.81
N ILE A 12 20.55 -24.21 13.37
CA ILE A 12 20.21 -24.08 11.95
C ILE A 12 20.87 -22.84 11.34
N LEU A 13 20.74 -21.68 11.98
CA LEU A 13 21.35 -20.42 11.52
C LEU A 13 22.88 -20.49 11.50
N PHE A 14 23.49 -21.08 12.52
CA PHE A 14 24.94 -21.30 12.55
C PHE A 14 25.40 -22.13 11.35
N ASN A 15 24.68 -23.22 11.06
CA ASN A 15 24.99 -24.07 9.91
C ASN A 15 24.80 -23.34 8.58
N GLN A 16 23.77 -22.50 8.44
CA GLN A 16 23.55 -21.69 7.24
C GLN A 16 24.71 -20.72 7.00
N TYR A 17 25.12 -19.95 8.02
CA TYR A 17 26.25 -19.04 7.89
C TYR A 17 27.56 -19.77 7.60
N LYS A 18 27.76 -20.97 8.18
CA LYS A 18 28.91 -21.82 7.88
C LYS A 18 28.90 -22.35 6.44
N ILE A 19 27.73 -22.69 5.89
CA ILE A 19 27.61 -23.07 4.48
C ILE A 19 27.90 -21.88 3.58
N MET A 20 27.35 -20.70 3.87
CA MET A 20 27.59 -19.47 3.10
C MET A 20 29.08 -19.10 3.07
N ASP A 21 29.75 -19.18 4.22
CA ASP A 21 31.19 -18.99 4.37
C ASP A 21 32.00 -19.95 3.48
N LEU A 22 31.61 -21.22 3.43
CA LEU A 22 32.25 -22.21 2.55
C LEU A 22 31.98 -21.98 1.05
N MET A 23 30.82 -21.42 0.70
CA MET A 23 30.43 -21.17 -0.69
C MET A 23 31.04 -19.89 -1.25
N THR A 24 31.20 -18.86 -0.42
CA THR A 24 31.82 -17.61 -0.83
C THR A 24 33.32 -17.73 -0.71
N LYS A 25 34.02 -17.84 -1.85
CA LYS A 25 35.49 -17.81 -1.90
C LYS A 25 36.08 -16.42 -1.58
N SER A 26 35.38 -15.61 -0.79
CA SER A 26 35.85 -14.29 -0.37
C SER A 26 36.77 -14.43 0.83
N THR A 27 37.85 -13.65 0.85
CA THR A 27 38.84 -13.60 1.93
C THR A 27 38.39 -12.80 3.15
N GLU A 28 37.12 -12.39 3.19
CA GLU A 28 36.58 -11.58 4.27
C GLU A 28 35.80 -12.48 5.23
N ASP A 29 36.14 -12.40 6.53
CA ASP A 29 35.52 -13.11 7.66
C ASP A 29 34.08 -12.62 7.93
N PHE A 30 33.33 -12.30 6.88
CA PHE A 30 32.01 -11.67 6.95
C PHE A 30 31.03 -12.53 7.74
N TYR A 31 31.10 -13.85 7.60
CA TYR A 31 30.21 -14.77 8.28
C TYR A 31 30.67 -15.16 9.69
N CYS A 32 31.95 -14.98 10.04
CA CYS A 32 32.47 -15.26 11.37
C CYS A 32 31.81 -14.37 12.44
N TYR A 33 31.55 -13.11 12.12
CA TYR A 33 30.84 -12.18 13.01
C TYR A 33 29.46 -12.72 13.42
N TYR A 34 28.68 -13.22 12.45
CA TYR A 34 27.35 -13.79 12.72
C TYR A 34 27.42 -15.13 13.46
N GLN A 35 28.40 -15.97 13.11
CA GLN A 35 28.65 -17.24 13.82
C GLN A 35 28.99 -16.99 15.31
N ASP A 36 29.82 -16.00 15.61
CA ASP A 36 30.20 -15.65 16.98
C ASP A 36 29.02 -15.16 17.81
N ILE A 37 28.12 -14.35 17.22
CA ILE A 37 26.89 -13.93 17.91
C ILE A 37 26.06 -15.16 18.32
N ILE A 38 25.94 -16.15 17.44
CA ILE A 38 25.13 -17.35 17.67
C ILE A 38 25.77 -18.27 18.71
N VAL A 39 27.06 -18.58 18.54
CA VAL A 39 27.81 -19.49 19.42
C VAL A 39 27.87 -18.95 20.84
N ASN A 40 28.13 -17.66 21.00
CA ASN A 40 28.23 -17.02 22.32
C ASN A 40 26.86 -16.62 22.90
N GLY A 41 25.77 -16.79 22.15
CA GLY A 41 24.43 -16.41 22.57
C GLY A 41 24.30 -14.92 22.91
N ILE A 42 24.86 -14.04 22.07
CA ILE A 42 24.86 -12.59 22.31
C ILE A 42 23.48 -12.01 21.95
N GLU A 43 22.51 -12.17 22.83
CA GLU A 43 21.09 -11.85 22.59
C GLU A 43 20.84 -10.42 22.10
N LYS A 44 21.60 -9.44 22.61
CA LYS A 44 21.54 -8.03 22.16
C LYS A 44 21.77 -7.86 20.65
N LYS A 45 22.48 -8.80 20.02
CA LYS A 45 22.86 -8.77 18.60
C LYS A 45 21.97 -9.65 17.72
N TYR A 46 20.98 -10.33 18.29
CA TYR A 46 20.03 -11.15 17.53
C TYR A 46 19.24 -10.38 16.46
N PRO A 47 18.84 -9.10 16.63
CA PRO A 47 18.19 -8.35 15.54
C PRO A 47 19.02 -8.31 14.25
N VAL A 48 20.33 -8.13 14.36
CA VAL A 48 21.25 -8.06 13.21
C VAL A 48 21.38 -9.39 12.47
N LEU A 49 21.14 -10.53 13.14
CA LEU A 49 21.08 -11.84 12.49
C LEU A 49 19.81 -12.02 11.65
N LEU A 50 18.75 -11.34 12.07
CA LEU A 50 17.44 -11.42 11.44
C LEU A 50 17.32 -10.41 10.30
N GLU A 51 17.97 -9.25 10.36
CA GLU A 51 18.02 -8.25 9.27
C GLU A 51 18.47 -8.83 7.91
N THR A 52 19.33 -9.85 7.89
CA THR A 52 19.78 -10.52 6.65
C THR A 52 18.70 -11.36 5.97
N ILE A 53 17.68 -11.79 6.74
CA ILE A 53 16.55 -12.61 6.28
C ILE A 53 15.27 -11.75 6.20
N GLU A 54 15.12 -10.83 7.15
CA GLU A 54 14.15 -9.75 7.25
C GLU A 54 14.70 -8.52 6.50
N PHE A 55 15.02 -8.66 5.21
CA PHE A 55 15.28 -7.48 4.40
C PHE A 55 13.99 -6.63 4.34
N GLY A 56 13.84 -5.71 5.29
CA GLY A 56 12.90 -4.59 5.20
C GLY A 56 11.47 -4.78 5.71
N GLY A 57 11.24 -5.46 6.85
CA GLY A 57 9.95 -5.39 7.57
C GLY A 57 9.07 -6.64 7.45
N ALA A 58 7.82 -6.53 7.95
CA ALA A 58 6.80 -7.53 7.70
C ALA A 58 6.64 -7.64 6.17
N GLY A 59 7.02 -8.79 5.59
CA GLY A 59 6.93 -8.99 4.14
C GLY A 59 5.55 -8.64 3.59
N VAL A 60 5.45 -8.42 2.28
CA VAL A 60 4.21 -7.98 1.63
C VAL A 60 3.04 -8.89 2.04
N PRO A 61 2.03 -8.37 2.76
CA PRO A 61 0.85 -9.13 3.15
C PRO A 61 0.02 -9.57 1.93
N VAL A 62 -0.68 -10.70 2.04
CA VAL A 62 -1.51 -11.23 0.93
C VAL A 62 -2.54 -10.20 0.46
N ASN A 63 -3.19 -9.47 1.38
CA ASN A 63 -4.17 -8.45 1.01
C ASN A 63 -3.54 -7.30 0.22
N VAL A 64 -2.29 -6.93 0.50
CA VAL A 64 -1.58 -5.90 -0.28
C VAL A 64 -1.34 -6.40 -1.70
N SER A 65 -0.94 -7.65 -1.86
CA SER A 65 -0.77 -8.26 -3.19
C SER A 65 -2.09 -8.29 -3.97
N GLU A 66 -3.18 -8.73 -3.35
CA GLU A 66 -4.52 -8.75 -3.95
C GLU A 66 -4.99 -7.33 -4.35
N ASP A 67 -4.75 -6.33 -3.50
CA ASP A 67 -5.09 -4.93 -3.78
C ASP A 67 -4.29 -4.41 -4.99
N VAL A 68 -2.98 -4.65 -5.05
CA VAL A 68 -2.14 -4.20 -6.18
C VAL A 68 -2.59 -4.86 -7.48
N GLU A 69 -2.84 -6.17 -7.49
CA GLU A 69 -3.37 -6.87 -8.67
C GLU A 69 -4.70 -6.26 -9.14
N LEU A 70 -5.61 -5.98 -8.21
CA LEU A 70 -6.90 -5.35 -8.52
C LEU A 70 -6.73 -3.94 -9.07
N ILE A 71 -5.82 -3.14 -8.53
CA ILE A 71 -5.53 -1.78 -9.05
C ILE A 71 -5.02 -1.87 -10.50
N LEU A 72 -4.08 -2.77 -10.78
CA LEU A 72 -3.56 -2.99 -12.13
C LEU A 72 -4.66 -3.47 -13.08
N GLU A 73 -5.54 -4.36 -12.63
CA GLU A 73 -6.73 -4.84 -13.36
C GLU A 73 -7.64 -3.66 -13.73
N ILE A 74 -7.95 -2.78 -12.77
CA ILE A 74 -8.80 -1.59 -12.98
C ILE A 74 -8.24 -0.72 -14.10
N PHE A 75 -6.96 -0.37 -14.04
CA PHE A 75 -6.35 0.46 -15.07
C PHE A 75 -6.35 -0.24 -16.43
N CYS A 76 -6.08 -1.54 -16.48
CA CYS A 76 -6.19 -2.32 -17.71
C CYS A 76 -7.60 -2.24 -18.30
N GLU A 77 -8.64 -2.45 -17.50
CA GLU A 77 -10.03 -2.49 -17.96
C GLU A 77 -10.54 -1.10 -18.38
N VAL A 78 -10.17 -0.06 -17.64
CA VAL A 78 -10.44 1.33 -18.00
C VAL A 78 -9.81 1.65 -19.36
N GLN A 79 -8.52 1.36 -19.54
CA GLN A 79 -7.81 1.63 -20.79
C GLN A 79 -8.41 0.85 -21.97
N ASN A 80 -8.69 -0.44 -21.79
CA ASN A 80 -9.32 -1.29 -22.83
C ASN A 80 -10.72 -0.78 -23.19
N SER A 81 -11.47 -0.28 -22.21
CA SER A 81 -12.84 0.22 -22.41
C SER A 81 -12.85 1.58 -23.09
N ILE A 82 -11.94 2.50 -22.75
CA ILE A 82 -11.81 3.82 -23.39
C ILE A 82 -11.60 3.67 -24.90
N VAL A 83 -10.75 2.74 -25.35
CA VAL A 83 -10.47 2.55 -26.79
C VAL A 83 -11.73 2.20 -27.60
N LYS A 84 -12.78 1.69 -26.95
CA LYS A 84 -14.06 1.33 -27.58
C LYS A 84 -15.08 2.48 -27.65
N LEU A 85 -14.82 3.62 -26.99
CA LEU A 85 -15.70 4.78 -26.98
C LEU A 85 -15.50 5.68 -28.20
N ASP A 86 -16.40 6.64 -28.41
CA ASP A 86 -16.24 7.64 -29.48
C ASP A 86 -15.04 8.55 -29.23
N ALA A 87 -14.39 9.01 -30.30
CA ALA A 87 -13.13 9.78 -30.22
C ALA A 87 -13.23 11.05 -29.37
N ASP A 88 -14.37 11.74 -29.40
CA ASP A 88 -14.61 12.93 -28.59
C ASP A 88 -14.69 12.60 -27.09
N ILE A 89 -15.34 11.48 -26.75
CA ILE A 89 -15.45 10.99 -25.37
C ILE A 89 -14.09 10.50 -24.87
N GLN A 90 -13.34 9.76 -25.71
CA GLN A 90 -11.99 9.30 -25.38
C GLN A 90 -11.09 10.47 -25.00
N LYS A 91 -11.12 11.54 -25.80
CA LYS A 91 -10.33 12.73 -25.55
C LYS A 91 -10.75 13.42 -24.25
N ASP A 92 -12.06 13.61 -24.04
CA ASP A 92 -12.57 14.23 -22.82
C ASP A 92 -12.14 13.46 -21.55
N ILE A 93 -12.26 12.13 -21.56
CA ILE A 93 -11.85 11.29 -20.44
C ILE A 93 -10.34 11.41 -20.20
N ARG A 94 -9.51 11.28 -21.24
CA ARG A 94 -8.04 11.35 -21.12
C ARG A 94 -7.56 12.72 -20.65
N ASP A 95 -8.24 13.79 -21.06
CA ASP A 95 -7.88 15.15 -20.68
C ASP A 95 -8.26 15.43 -19.21
N ASN A 96 -9.41 14.93 -18.75
CA ASN A 96 -9.99 15.29 -17.45
C ASN A 96 -9.83 14.26 -16.33
N TYR A 97 -9.45 13.01 -16.61
CA TYR A 97 -9.37 11.93 -15.62
C TYR A 97 -8.02 11.22 -15.63
N HIS A 98 -7.66 10.64 -14.48
CA HIS A 98 -6.50 9.76 -14.35
C HIS A 98 -6.84 8.36 -14.83
N VAL A 99 -6.37 8.03 -16.02
CA VAL A 99 -6.62 6.74 -16.71
C VAL A 99 -5.33 5.93 -16.94
N TYR A 100 -4.21 6.46 -16.48
CA TYR A 100 -2.90 5.82 -16.55
C TYR A 100 -2.39 5.58 -15.13
N PHE A 101 -1.73 4.44 -14.94
CA PHE A 101 -1.17 4.06 -13.65
C PHE A 101 0.24 4.64 -13.50
N ASP A 102 0.49 5.31 -12.38
CA ASP A 102 1.78 5.98 -12.09
C ASP A 102 2.58 5.30 -10.96
N GLY A 103 2.08 4.19 -10.41
CA GLY A 103 2.75 3.48 -9.33
C GLY A 103 2.39 3.97 -7.93
N PHE A 104 3.26 3.60 -6.98
CA PHE A 104 3.15 3.88 -5.55
C PHE A 104 4.40 4.62 -5.06
N ASN A 105 4.27 5.36 -3.96
CA ASN A 105 5.38 6.12 -3.39
C ASN A 105 6.27 5.24 -2.51
N ALA A 106 7.49 4.93 -2.97
CA ALA A 106 8.47 4.15 -2.22
C ALA A 106 8.94 4.80 -0.90
N ASN A 107 8.76 6.12 -0.74
CA ASN A 107 9.17 6.86 0.45
C ASN A 107 8.05 6.99 1.50
N ASP A 108 6.82 6.57 1.18
CA ASP A 108 5.69 6.56 2.11
C ASP A 108 5.61 5.21 2.81
N GLU A 109 5.60 5.19 4.14
CA GLU A 109 5.61 3.94 4.93
C GLU A 109 4.37 3.07 4.70
N LEU A 110 3.21 3.68 4.40
CA LEU A 110 1.97 2.95 4.12
C LEU A 110 1.97 2.38 2.69
N GLU A 111 2.58 3.08 1.74
CA GLU A 111 2.67 2.64 0.34
C GLU A 111 3.88 1.73 0.05
N GLN A 112 4.87 1.67 0.93
CA GLN A 112 6.09 0.88 0.71
C GLN A 112 5.83 -0.61 0.40
N PRO A 113 4.89 -1.32 1.07
CA PRO A 113 4.54 -2.69 0.71
C PRO A 113 3.91 -2.80 -0.69
N TYR A 114 3.07 -1.84 -1.06
CA TYR A 114 2.42 -1.77 -2.38
C TYR A 114 3.45 -1.52 -3.47
N TYR A 115 4.39 -0.58 -3.25
CA TYR A 115 5.52 -0.32 -4.13
C TYR A 115 6.37 -1.59 -4.33
N THR A 116 6.72 -2.27 -3.24
CA THR A 116 7.56 -3.47 -3.27
C THR A 116 6.93 -4.58 -4.11
N TYR A 117 5.64 -4.82 -3.95
CA TYR A 117 4.95 -5.83 -4.75
C TYR A 117 4.74 -5.39 -6.20
N ASN A 118 4.44 -4.11 -6.43
CA ASN A 118 4.33 -3.56 -7.78
C ASN A 118 5.65 -3.72 -8.57
N ASP A 119 6.80 -3.44 -7.97
CA ASP A 119 8.12 -3.63 -8.59
C ASP A 119 8.38 -5.11 -8.93
N PHE A 120 7.99 -6.03 -8.02
CA PHE A 120 8.07 -7.46 -8.26
C PHE A 120 7.25 -7.87 -9.50
N VAL A 121 5.99 -7.46 -9.58
CA VAL A 121 5.10 -7.79 -10.70
C VAL A 121 5.61 -7.21 -12.02
N HIS A 122 6.13 -5.98 -12.02
CA HIS A 122 6.72 -5.36 -13.21
C HIS A 122 7.99 -6.08 -13.68
N LYS A 123 8.82 -6.56 -12.75
CA LYS A 123 10.07 -7.24 -13.05
C LYS A 123 9.85 -8.63 -13.65
N TYR A 124 8.82 -9.33 -13.22
CA TYR A 124 8.57 -10.72 -13.59
C TYR A 124 7.39 -10.91 -14.56
N GLU A 125 6.67 -9.83 -14.89
CA GLU A 125 5.54 -9.81 -15.83
C GLU A 125 4.46 -10.85 -15.47
N GLU A 126 4.20 -11.08 -14.17
CA GLU A 126 3.28 -12.12 -13.72
C GLU A 126 1.81 -11.82 -14.02
N VAL A 127 1.48 -10.53 -14.22
CA VAL A 127 0.12 -10.08 -14.56
C VAL A 127 0.13 -9.11 -15.74
N LYS A 128 -1.04 -8.87 -16.32
CA LYS A 128 -1.20 -7.85 -17.36
C LYS A 128 -0.96 -6.46 -16.76
N LEU A 129 -0.02 -5.73 -17.34
CA LEU A 129 0.32 -4.38 -16.91
C LEU A 129 -0.45 -3.33 -17.74
N PRO A 130 -0.99 -2.28 -17.12
CA PRO A 130 -1.58 -1.15 -17.82
C PRO A 130 -0.49 -0.32 -18.53
N GLU A 131 -0.90 0.54 -19.46
CA GLU A 131 -0.04 1.59 -19.97
C GLU A 131 0.36 2.52 -18.81
N ALA A 132 1.68 2.71 -18.66
CA ALA A 132 2.24 3.59 -17.65
C ALA A 132 1.93 5.06 -17.97
N GLY A 133 1.68 5.84 -16.94
CA GLY A 133 1.52 7.29 -17.06
C GLY A 133 2.86 8.03 -17.09
N ASP A 134 2.81 9.34 -16.87
CA ASP A 134 3.99 10.22 -16.88
C ASP A 134 4.63 10.40 -15.49
N GLY A 135 4.12 9.70 -14.47
CA GLY A 135 4.59 9.75 -13.10
C GLY A 135 4.18 11.03 -12.35
N LYS A 136 3.17 11.77 -12.84
CA LYS A 136 2.77 13.07 -12.30
C LYS A 136 1.30 13.17 -11.90
N SER A 137 0.57 12.06 -11.86
CA SER A 137 -0.85 12.09 -11.47
C SER A 137 -1.07 12.60 -10.04
N GLY A 138 -0.11 12.38 -9.12
CA GLY A 138 -0.30 12.71 -7.71
C GLY A 138 -1.31 11.80 -7.01
N LEU A 139 -1.69 10.67 -7.63
CA LEU A 139 -2.50 9.67 -6.98
C LEU A 139 -1.75 9.03 -5.81
N THR A 140 -2.52 8.64 -4.81
CA THR A 140 -2.04 7.99 -3.58
C THR A 140 -2.83 6.72 -3.36
N LEU A 141 -2.42 5.88 -2.42
CA LEU A 141 -3.15 4.69 -2.03
C LEU A 141 -4.60 4.99 -1.63
N HIS A 142 -4.87 6.16 -1.04
CA HIS A 142 -6.23 6.59 -0.76
C HIS A 142 -7.09 6.68 -2.03
N HIS A 143 -6.56 7.29 -3.08
CA HIS A 143 -7.23 7.40 -4.38
C HIS A 143 -7.46 6.03 -5.01
N TYR A 144 -6.45 5.16 -4.98
CA TYR A 144 -6.60 3.79 -5.50
C TYR A 144 -7.68 3.00 -4.73
N ASN A 145 -7.76 3.17 -3.41
CA ASN A 145 -8.84 2.59 -2.61
C ASN A 145 -10.23 3.11 -3.01
N GLN A 146 -10.36 4.39 -3.36
CA GLN A 146 -11.61 4.93 -3.91
C GLN A 146 -11.95 4.27 -5.25
N MET A 147 -10.97 4.15 -6.16
CA MET A 147 -11.15 3.52 -7.46
C MET A 147 -11.60 2.06 -7.30
N MET A 148 -10.96 1.29 -6.42
CA MET A 148 -11.34 -0.09 -6.11
C MET A 148 -12.78 -0.20 -5.60
N ASN A 149 -13.16 0.64 -4.64
CA ASN A 149 -14.53 0.65 -4.10
C ASN A 149 -15.59 0.99 -5.15
N CYS A 150 -15.26 1.84 -6.13
CA CYS A 150 -16.13 2.10 -7.27
C CYS A 150 -16.17 0.93 -8.24
N TYR A 151 -15.02 0.35 -8.59
CA TYR A 151 -14.92 -0.74 -9.55
C TYR A 151 -15.62 -2.03 -9.10
N VAL A 152 -15.58 -2.37 -7.80
CA VAL A 152 -16.25 -3.57 -7.25
C VAL A 152 -17.74 -3.60 -7.60
N LYS A 153 -18.39 -2.45 -7.79
CA LYS A 153 -19.80 -2.36 -8.20
C LYS A 153 -20.05 -2.79 -9.65
N TYR A 154 -19.01 -2.73 -10.48
CA TYR A 154 -19.07 -2.97 -11.93
C TYR A 154 -18.25 -4.19 -12.36
N ARG A 155 -17.65 -4.94 -11.41
CA ARG A 155 -16.74 -6.06 -11.69
C ARG A 155 -17.33 -7.17 -12.58
N SER A 156 -18.66 -7.30 -12.60
CA SER A 156 -19.36 -8.30 -13.43
C SER A 156 -19.52 -7.85 -14.89
N ASP A 157 -19.23 -6.59 -15.20
CA ASP A 157 -19.44 -6.02 -16.52
C ASP A 157 -18.23 -6.29 -17.41
N GLU A 158 -18.47 -6.84 -18.60
CA GLU A 158 -17.40 -7.16 -19.56
C GLU A 158 -16.76 -5.90 -20.19
N ILE A 159 -17.48 -4.77 -20.19
CA ILE A 159 -17.03 -3.49 -20.74
C ILE A 159 -17.56 -2.35 -19.88
N LEU A 160 -16.68 -1.41 -19.53
CA LEU A 160 -17.04 -0.19 -18.83
C LEU A 160 -17.52 0.86 -19.84
N ASP A 161 -18.74 1.37 -19.68
CA ASP A 161 -19.22 2.52 -20.43
C ASP A 161 -18.64 3.83 -19.90
N GLU A 162 -18.94 4.93 -20.59
CA GLU A 162 -18.47 6.27 -20.21
C GLU A 162 -18.80 6.63 -18.76
N GLU A 163 -20.03 6.36 -18.32
CA GLU A 163 -20.49 6.71 -16.97
C GLU A 163 -19.71 5.93 -15.91
N LYS A 164 -19.50 4.63 -16.14
CA LYS A 164 -18.71 3.77 -15.25
C LYS A 164 -17.27 4.22 -15.16
N ILE A 165 -16.63 4.55 -16.29
CA ILE A 165 -15.25 5.04 -16.31
C ILE A 165 -15.13 6.33 -15.51
N ARG A 166 -16.06 7.29 -15.70
CA ARG A 166 -16.08 8.55 -14.95
C ARG A 166 -16.32 8.36 -13.45
N ASN A 167 -17.05 7.31 -13.06
CA ASN A 167 -17.31 6.98 -11.66
C ASN A 167 -16.14 6.24 -10.99
N ILE A 168 -15.35 5.49 -11.76
CA ILE A 168 -14.19 4.75 -11.26
C ILE A 168 -12.98 5.67 -11.17
N CYS A 169 -12.68 6.43 -12.21
CA CYS A 169 -11.46 7.23 -12.31
C CYS A 169 -11.54 8.52 -11.49
N ILE A 170 -10.40 8.92 -10.92
CA ILE A 170 -10.27 10.20 -10.24
C ILE A 170 -10.12 11.31 -11.26
N ARG A 171 -10.85 12.41 -11.06
CA ARG A 171 -10.77 13.59 -11.91
C ARG A 171 -9.47 14.35 -11.63
N LYS A 172 -8.82 14.84 -12.69
CA LYS A 172 -7.63 15.69 -12.56
C LYS A 172 -7.99 17.00 -11.86
N GLY A 173 -7.21 17.37 -10.86
CA GLY A 173 -7.46 18.51 -9.96
C GLY A 173 -8.22 18.18 -8.68
N GLU A 174 -8.73 16.95 -8.51
CA GLU A 174 -9.40 16.50 -7.28
C GLU A 174 -8.47 15.71 -6.33
N GLU A 175 -7.18 15.58 -6.67
CA GLU A 175 -6.19 14.77 -5.93
C GLU A 175 -5.81 15.41 -4.58
N ALA A 176 -5.93 16.74 -4.49
CA ALA A 176 -5.57 17.51 -3.30
C ALA A 176 -6.64 17.50 -2.19
N GLY A 177 -7.85 17.01 -2.48
CA GLY A 177 -9.00 17.13 -1.58
C GLY A 177 -8.93 16.26 -0.31
N VAL A 178 -7.92 15.38 -0.18
CA VAL A 178 -7.90 14.35 0.87
C VAL A 178 -6.64 14.33 1.73
N SER A 179 -5.63 15.17 1.43
CA SER A 179 -4.37 15.20 2.17
C SER A 179 -4.49 15.68 3.63
N GLU A 180 -5.61 16.29 4.03
CA GLU A 180 -5.80 16.84 5.39
C GLU A 180 -6.55 15.92 6.37
N ALA A 181 -7.18 14.82 5.91
CA ALA A 181 -8.14 14.08 6.73
C ALA A 181 -7.61 12.81 7.42
N ILE A 182 -6.36 12.40 7.19
CA ILE A 182 -5.81 11.17 7.79
C ILE A 182 -4.46 11.47 8.46
N LEU A 183 -4.51 12.33 9.48
CA LEU A 183 -3.57 12.28 10.61
C LEU A 183 -4.38 11.87 11.84
N VAL A 184 -4.72 10.58 11.93
CA VAL A 184 -5.20 10.02 13.20
C VAL A 184 -4.02 9.32 13.85
N ASP A 185 -3.48 10.02 14.83
CA ASP A 185 -2.37 9.62 15.69
C ASP A 185 -2.76 8.31 16.43
N PHE A 186 -2.12 7.20 16.10
CA PHE A 186 -2.26 5.96 16.86
C PHE A 186 -1.20 5.92 17.96
N THR A 187 -1.43 6.71 19.01
CA THR A 187 -0.83 6.44 20.31
C THR A 187 -1.91 5.99 21.30
N ASP A 188 -1.90 4.68 21.49
CA ASP A 188 -1.98 3.98 22.76
C ASP A 188 -3.34 3.63 23.41
N SER A 189 -3.35 2.39 23.90
CA SER A 189 -4.17 1.81 24.98
C SER A 189 -5.67 1.55 24.78
N GLY A 190 -5.96 0.29 24.43
CA GLY A 190 -7.04 -0.55 24.94
C GLY A 190 -8.36 0.08 25.44
N SER A 191 -9.39 0.03 24.62
CA SER A 191 -10.76 -0.33 25.06
C SER A 191 -11.65 -0.63 23.86
N SER A 192 -12.26 -1.81 23.84
CA SER A 192 -13.26 -2.21 22.84
C SER A 192 -14.62 -1.57 23.16
N GLN A 193 -15.12 -0.66 22.32
CA GLN A 193 -16.56 -0.43 22.11
C GLN A 193 -16.86 0.07 20.68
N PRO A 194 -18.02 -0.30 20.09
CA PRO A 194 -18.34 0.03 18.71
C PRO A 194 -18.87 1.47 18.55
N LEU A 195 -18.35 2.18 17.54
CA LEU A 195 -18.67 3.57 17.22
C LEU A 195 -20.14 3.72 16.76
N GLN A 196 -20.91 4.56 17.45
CA GLN A 196 -22.21 5.04 16.99
C GLN A 196 -22.03 6.26 16.07
N LEU A 197 -22.58 6.19 14.86
CA LEU A 197 -22.73 7.33 13.95
C LEU A 197 -23.62 8.40 14.60
N ILE A 198 -23.06 9.57 14.92
CA ILE A 198 -23.84 10.77 15.20
C ILE A 198 -23.94 11.57 13.90
N LYS A 199 -25.15 11.66 13.35
CA LYS A 199 -25.49 12.61 12.29
C LYS A 199 -25.67 13.98 12.92
N GLU A 200 -24.83 14.95 12.56
CA GLU A 200 -25.08 16.36 12.85
C GLU A 200 -25.98 16.96 11.76
N ASP A 201 -27.26 17.19 12.11
CA ASP A 201 -28.12 18.08 11.34
C ASP A 201 -27.94 19.51 11.87
N LYS A 202 -27.48 20.41 11.00
CA LYS A 202 -27.51 21.86 11.22
C LYS A 202 -28.90 22.40 10.88
N SER A 203 -29.52 23.14 11.80
CA SER A 203 -30.52 24.15 11.45
C SER A 203 -30.55 25.28 12.50
N TYR A 204 -30.49 26.50 11.98
CA TYR A 204 -30.27 27.80 12.60
C TYR A 204 -31.42 28.29 13.51
N HIS A 205 -31.14 29.07 14.56
CA HIS A 205 -31.25 30.56 14.59
C HIS A 205 -31.52 31.16 16.00
N LEU A 206 -30.66 32.14 16.34
CA LEU A 206 -30.90 33.43 17.02
C LEU A 206 -31.56 33.50 18.42
N GLU A 207 -30.71 33.88 19.37
CA GLU A 207 -30.97 34.61 20.64
C GLU A 207 -31.82 35.90 20.47
N PRO A 208 -32.50 36.45 21.52
CA PRO A 208 -31.80 37.06 22.66
C PRO A 208 -32.45 37.06 24.07
N LYS A 209 -31.54 37.03 25.06
CA LYS A 209 -31.44 37.71 26.38
C LYS A 209 -32.64 38.36 27.10
N GLN A 210 -32.50 38.32 28.45
CA GLN A 210 -33.11 39.07 29.58
C GLN A 210 -34.29 38.37 30.29
N ALA A 211 -34.45 38.35 31.61
CA ALA A 211 -33.87 39.10 32.75
C ALA A 211 -33.94 38.21 34.03
N ASP A 212 -32.91 38.22 34.89
CA ASP A 212 -32.86 38.83 36.25
C ASP A 212 -33.72 38.19 37.37
N THR A 213 -33.02 37.78 38.45
CA THR A 213 -33.38 37.74 39.89
C THR A 213 -34.74 37.14 40.30
N GLU A 214 -34.83 36.18 41.23
CA GLU A 214 -34.32 36.12 42.61
C GLU A 214 -34.17 34.66 43.08
#